data_AF-A0A9R1T8T7-F1
#
_entry.id   AF-A0A9R1T8T7-F1
#
_cell.length_a   1.000
_cell.length_b   1.000
_cell.length_c   1.000
_cell.angle_alpha   90.00
_cell.angle_beta   90.00
_cell.angle_gamma   90.00
#
_symmetry.space_group_name_H-M   'P 1'
#
loop_
_entity.id
_entity.type
_entity.pdbx_description
1 polymer ?
#
loop_
_entity_poly.entity_id
_entity_poly.type
_entity_poly.pdbx_seq_one_letter_code
_entity_poly.pdbx_strand_id
1 'polypeptide(L)'
;MDDLLECLQNMGYEGPLLDSSRFDEALKKGAKSTDFTSLVAWLSEQLSIFGNFEERVHPTSSPEDSSSFLLELSTFLKELGCVNTQFMSGNLNQRLATRDERMLLLEYLIQELMASKIIEAKKPDAGSKLQVTIHESDTAKCLKDMSIALEFGKPPDTITAGQLFNKLQGKLKTVVTSAPKDLIGKPLIIERCC
;
A
#
# COMPACT_ATOMS: atom_id res chain seq x y z
N MET A 1 -8.59 0.56 -13.83
CA MET A 1 -8.45 2.02 -13.71
C MET A 1 -9.15 2.49 -12.44
N ASP A 2 -10.46 2.26 -12.30
CA ASP A 2 -11.22 2.63 -11.09
C ASP A 2 -10.61 2.05 -9.80
N ASP A 3 -10.19 0.79 -9.83
CA ASP A 3 -9.49 0.15 -8.70
C ASP A 3 -8.21 0.89 -8.27
N LEU A 4 -7.44 1.42 -9.25
CA LEU A 4 -6.19 2.15 -8.98
C LEU A 4 -6.47 3.54 -8.39
N LEU A 5 -7.51 4.21 -8.89
CA LEU A 5 -7.95 5.51 -8.36
C LEU A 5 -8.47 5.36 -6.92
N GLU A 6 -9.20 4.29 -6.64
CA GLU A 6 -9.61 3.96 -5.27
C GLU A 6 -8.40 3.68 -4.38
N CYS A 7 -7.38 2.95 -4.86
CA CYS A 7 -6.13 2.76 -4.12
C CYS A 7 -5.46 4.10 -3.79
N LEU A 8 -5.33 5.02 -4.76
CA LEU A 8 -4.75 6.34 -4.54
C LEU A 8 -5.53 7.12 -3.46
N GLN A 9 -6.86 7.12 -3.50
CA GLN A 9 -7.69 7.75 -2.47
C GLN A 9 -7.48 7.12 -1.09
N ASN A 10 -7.47 5.78 -1.01
CA ASN A 10 -7.25 5.06 0.25
C ASN A 10 -5.86 5.32 0.84
N MET A 11 -4.89 5.72 0.02
CA MET A 11 -3.54 6.10 0.45
C MET A 11 -3.43 7.57 0.88
N GLY A 12 -4.50 8.36 0.73
CA GLY A 12 -4.55 9.77 1.08
C GLY A 12 -4.13 10.72 -0.04
N TYR A 13 -4.12 10.26 -1.30
CA TYR A 13 -3.91 11.16 -2.43
C TYR A 13 -5.17 11.99 -2.69
N GLU A 14 -5.03 13.31 -2.75
CA GLU A 14 -6.12 14.27 -3.00
C GLU A 14 -5.90 15.09 -4.28
N GLY A 15 -4.93 14.70 -5.11
CA GLY A 15 -4.54 15.49 -6.28
C GLY A 15 -5.46 15.33 -7.50
N PRO A 16 -5.17 16.08 -8.59
CA PRO A 16 -6.04 16.18 -9.76
C PRO A 16 -6.22 14.87 -10.54
N LEU A 17 -5.33 13.90 -10.31
CA LEU A 17 -5.36 12.61 -10.98
C LEU A 17 -6.37 11.61 -10.41
N LEU A 18 -7.19 12.02 -9.44
CA LEU A 18 -8.41 11.30 -9.06
C LEU A 18 -9.52 11.41 -10.13
N ASP A 19 -9.44 12.38 -11.03
CA ASP A 19 -10.32 12.46 -12.20
C ASP A 19 -9.83 11.50 -13.31
N SER A 20 -10.68 10.56 -13.71
CA SER A 20 -10.31 9.51 -14.68
C SER A 20 -9.87 10.07 -16.04
N SER A 21 -10.43 11.20 -16.49
CA SER A 21 -10.06 11.83 -17.75
C SER A 21 -8.67 12.45 -17.68
N ARG A 22 -8.36 13.18 -16.59
CA ARG A 22 -7.02 13.73 -16.37
C ARG A 22 -5.99 12.62 -16.16
N PHE A 23 -6.37 11.55 -15.46
CA PHE A 23 -5.52 10.38 -15.29
C PHE A 23 -5.12 9.75 -16.62
N ASP A 24 -6.08 9.51 -17.52
CA ASP A 24 -5.78 8.93 -18.83
C ASP A 24 -4.94 9.86 -19.71
N GLU A 25 -5.17 11.17 -19.66
CA GLU A 25 -4.34 12.16 -20.36
C GLU A 25 -2.90 12.21 -19.82
N ALA A 26 -2.74 12.14 -18.51
CA ALA A 26 -1.43 12.08 -17.87
C ALA A 26 -0.69 10.79 -18.27
N LEU A 27 -1.39 9.66 -18.32
CA LEU A 27 -0.81 8.39 -18.79
C LEU A 27 -0.44 8.42 -20.29
N LYS A 28 -1.17 9.14 -21.14
CA LYS A 28 -0.78 9.30 -22.56
C LYS A 28 0.49 10.11 -22.74
N LYS A 29 0.73 11.09 -21.87
CA LYS A 29 1.88 12.00 -21.95
C LYS A 29 3.10 11.54 -21.13
N GLY A 30 2.90 10.74 -20.08
CA GLY A 30 3.96 10.11 -19.29
C GLY A 30 4.92 11.13 -18.67
N ALA A 31 6.22 10.89 -18.81
CA ALA A 31 7.29 11.76 -18.27
C ALA A 31 7.26 13.21 -18.79
N LYS A 32 6.47 13.51 -19.83
CA LYS A 32 6.24 14.87 -20.35
C LYS A 32 5.01 15.55 -19.72
N SER A 33 4.29 14.86 -18.84
CA SER A 33 3.11 15.40 -18.15
C SER A 33 3.49 15.81 -16.74
N THR A 34 3.31 17.08 -16.43
CA THR A 34 3.50 17.60 -15.07
C THR A 34 2.59 16.84 -14.07
N ASP A 35 1.33 16.57 -14.44
CA ASP A 35 0.41 15.79 -13.59
C ASP A 35 0.92 14.37 -13.30
N PHE A 36 1.43 13.64 -14.32
CA PHE A 36 1.97 12.29 -14.13
C PHE A 36 3.21 12.30 -13.24
N THR A 37 4.16 13.18 -13.54
CA THR A 37 5.42 13.28 -12.79
C THR A 37 5.19 13.74 -11.34
N SER A 38 4.17 14.56 -11.10
CA SER A 38 3.76 14.97 -9.75
C SER A 38 3.15 13.83 -8.95
N LEU A 39 2.36 12.95 -9.57
CA LEU A 39 1.86 11.76 -8.90
C LEU A 39 2.99 10.79 -8.54
N VAL A 40 3.94 10.57 -9.46
CA VAL A 40 5.11 9.73 -9.18
C VAL A 40 5.96 10.33 -8.06
N ALA A 41 6.22 11.64 -8.09
CA ALA A 41 6.94 12.34 -7.03
C ALA A 41 6.24 12.21 -5.67
N TRP A 42 4.92 12.37 -5.63
CA TRP A 42 4.12 12.18 -4.41
C TRP A 42 4.24 10.75 -3.87
N LEU A 43 4.10 9.73 -4.73
CA LEU A 43 4.27 8.32 -4.32
C LEU A 43 5.68 8.05 -3.76
N SER A 44 6.72 8.57 -4.43
CA SER A 44 8.11 8.48 -3.97
C SER A 44 8.33 9.17 -2.62
N GLU A 45 7.72 10.34 -2.40
CA GLU A 45 7.77 11.04 -1.12
C GLU A 45 7.07 10.25 0.00
N GLN A 46 5.90 9.68 -0.28
CA GLN A 46 5.20 8.82 0.69
C GLN A 46 6.03 7.58 1.05
N LEU A 47 6.70 6.96 0.08
CA LEU A 47 7.61 5.85 0.31
C LEU A 47 8.80 6.25 1.18
N SER A 48 9.30 7.48 1.04
CA SER A 48 10.46 7.97 1.79
C SER A 48 10.25 8.05 3.30
N ILE A 49 9.01 7.97 3.76
CA ILE A 49 8.68 7.89 5.19
C ILE A 49 9.14 6.55 5.80
N PHE A 50 9.20 5.49 5.00
CA PHE A 50 9.44 4.12 5.46
C PHE A 50 10.88 3.62 5.23
N GLY A 51 11.69 4.38 4.48
CA GLY A 51 13.06 4.02 4.13
C GLY A 51 13.97 5.23 4.02
N ASN A 52 15.27 5.02 4.13
CA ASN A 52 16.24 6.10 3.98
C ASN A 52 16.74 6.17 2.53
N PHE A 53 15.99 6.87 1.69
CA PHE A 53 16.34 7.13 0.30
C PHE A 53 17.21 8.39 0.22
N GLU A 54 18.30 8.32 -0.53
CA GLU A 54 19.16 9.47 -0.80
C GLU A 54 18.55 10.29 -1.94
N GLU A 55 18.01 9.63 -2.96
CA GLU A 55 17.40 10.27 -4.11
C GLU A 55 15.99 10.82 -3.80
N ARG A 56 15.62 11.89 -4.53
CA ARG A 56 14.26 12.43 -4.54
C ARG A 56 13.80 12.59 -5.98
N VAL A 57 12.58 12.14 -6.25
CA VAL A 57 11.95 12.32 -7.57
C VAL A 57 11.17 13.63 -7.56
N HIS A 58 11.55 14.57 -8.42
CA HIS A 58 10.89 15.86 -8.51
C HIS A 58 9.89 15.90 -9.67
N PRO A 59 8.74 16.59 -9.52
CA PRO A 59 7.84 16.82 -10.62
C PRO A 59 8.51 17.67 -11.71
N THR A 60 8.20 17.37 -12.97
CA THR A 60 8.62 18.21 -14.09
C THR A 60 7.88 19.55 -14.07
N SER A 61 8.56 20.63 -14.46
CA SER A 61 7.92 21.94 -14.68
C SER A 61 7.47 22.09 -16.12
N SER A 62 8.15 21.41 -17.05
CA SER A 62 7.77 21.36 -18.46
C SER A 62 8.21 20.03 -19.12
N PRO A 63 7.70 19.70 -20.33
CA PRO A 63 8.05 18.46 -21.04
C PRO A 63 9.55 18.24 -21.28
N GLU A 64 10.33 19.32 -21.30
CA GLU A 64 11.78 19.34 -21.53
C GLU A 64 12.56 18.73 -20.35
N ASP A 65 11.99 18.76 -19.14
CA ASP A 65 12.59 18.21 -17.92
C ASP A 65 12.51 16.67 -17.84
N SER A 66 11.83 16.04 -18.80
CA SER A 66 11.51 14.61 -18.79
C SER A 66 12.73 13.70 -18.63
N SER A 67 13.89 14.06 -19.21
CA SER A 67 15.12 13.28 -19.09
C SER A 67 15.69 13.29 -17.67
N SER A 68 15.64 14.45 -16.99
CA SER A 68 16.09 14.59 -15.60
C SER A 68 15.17 13.79 -14.68
N PHE A 69 13.85 13.91 -14.87
CA PHE A 69 12.86 13.11 -14.14
C PHE A 69 13.10 11.60 -14.28
N LEU A 70 13.35 11.11 -15.51
CA LEU A 70 13.60 9.68 -15.74
C LEU A 70 14.89 9.20 -15.05
N LEU A 71 15.90 10.06 -14.96
CA LEU A 71 17.16 9.75 -14.27
C LEU A 71 16.93 9.65 -12.76
N GLU A 72 16.31 10.67 -12.15
CA GLU A 72 15.96 10.69 -10.73
C GLU A 72 15.10 9.47 -10.36
N LEU A 73 14.05 9.20 -11.15
CA LEU A 73 13.19 8.04 -10.96
C LEU A 73 13.97 6.72 -11.05
N SER A 74 14.91 6.60 -12.00
CA SER A 74 15.69 5.38 -12.15
C SER A 74 16.61 5.13 -10.95
N THR A 75 17.21 6.19 -10.40
CA THR A 75 18.03 6.11 -9.19
C THR A 75 17.16 5.76 -7.98
N PHE A 76 16.02 6.43 -7.80
CA PHE A 76 15.08 6.14 -6.72
C PHE A 76 14.58 4.68 -6.75
N LEU A 77 14.17 4.18 -7.93
CA LEU A 77 13.71 2.80 -8.08
C LEU A 77 14.83 1.78 -7.77
N LYS A 78 16.09 2.13 -8.06
CA LYS A 78 17.24 1.30 -7.69
C LYS A 78 17.44 1.25 -6.17
N GLU A 79 17.30 2.39 -5.48
CA GLU A 79 17.34 2.44 -4.01
C GLU A 79 16.18 1.69 -3.37
N LEU A 80 14.99 1.74 -3.98
CA LEU A 80 13.82 0.95 -3.58
C LEU A 80 13.99 -0.56 -3.81
N GLY A 81 15.05 -0.98 -4.51
CA GLY A 81 15.32 -2.38 -4.80
C GLY A 81 14.47 -2.94 -5.94
N CYS A 82 13.96 -2.10 -6.83
CA CYS A 82 13.18 -2.52 -7.99
C CYS A 82 14.02 -3.42 -8.90
N VAL A 83 13.56 -4.66 -9.11
CA VAL A 83 14.20 -5.65 -10.01
C VAL A 83 13.55 -5.71 -11.38
N ASN A 84 12.52 -4.91 -11.64
CA ASN A 84 11.81 -4.92 -12.92
C ASN A 84 12.71 -4.33 -14.02
N THR A 85 13.09 -5.18 -14.97
CA THR A 85 14.00 -4.82 -16.06
C THR A 85 13.41 -3.79 -17.02
N GLN A 86 12.08 -3.66 -17.12
CA GLN A 86 11.42 -2.65 -17.94
C GLN A 86 11.70 -1.22 -17.45
N PHE A 87 11.88 -1.04 -16.15
CA PHE A 87 12.23 0.25 -15.56
C PHE A 87 13.73 0.43 -15.41
N MET A 88 14.48 -0.66 -15.21
CA MET A 88 15.89 -0.61 -14.80
C MET A 88 16.91 -0.80 -15.93
N SER A 89 16.50 -1.39 -17.06
CA SER A 89 17.39 -1.72 -18.18
C SER A 89 17.09 -0.92 -19.45
N GLY A 90 17.93 -1.06 -20.47
CA GLY A 90 17.75 -0.39 -21.76
C GLY A 90 17.98 1.13 -21.72
N ASN A 91 17.65 1.79 -22.84
CA ASN A 91 17.83 3.23 -23.02
C ASN A 91 16.87 4.01 -22.12
N LEU A 92 17.40 4.94 -21.33
CA LEU A 92 16.63 5.77 -20.40
C LEU A 92 15.44 6.46 -21.08
N ASN A 93 15.65 7.03 -22.27
CA ASN A 93 14.63 7.78 -23.01
C ASN A 93 13.55 6.90 -23.64
N GLN A 94 13.74 5.57 -23.63
CA GLN A 94 12.75 4.60 -24.11
C GLN A 94 11.95 3.98 -22.97
N ARG A 95 12.27 4.29 -21.70
CA ARG A 95 11.51 3.82 -20.54
C ARG A 95 10.22 4.61 -20.42
N LEU A 96 9.16 3.95 -19.96
CA LEU A 96 7.83 4.55 -19.86
C LEU A 96 7.36 5.12 -21.21
N ALA A 97 7.72 4.47 -22.31
CA ALA A 97 7.34 4.88 -23.66
C ALA A 97 5.87 4.58 -23.92
N THR A 98 5.35 3.49 -23.34
CA THR A 98 3.97 3.06 -23.52
C THR A 98 3.08 3.44 -22.34
N ARG A 99 1.78 3.50 -22.59
CA ARG A 99 0.77 3.70 -21.55
C ARG A 99 0.82 2.60 -20.49
N ASP A 100 1.06 1.36 -20.92
CA ASP A 100 1.08 0.20 -20.03
C ASP A 100 2.30 0.19 -19.11
N GLU A 101 3.47 0.58 -19.62
CA GLU A 101 4.67 0.75 -18.76
C GLU A 101 4.47 1.82 -17.69
N ARG A 102 3.79 2.92 -18.03
CA ARG A 102 3.46 4.01 -17.07
C ARG A 102 2.46 3.54 -16.03
N MET A 103 1.47 2.77 -16.44
CA MET A 103 0.47 2.20 -15.53
C MET A 103 1.11 1.18 -14.59
N LEU A 104 1.97 0.30 -15.11
CA LEU A 104 2.72 -0.67 -14.33
C LEU A 104 3.64 0.00 -13.29
N LEU A 105 4.27 1.13 -13.64
CA LEU A 105 5.06 1.90 -12.69
C LEU A 105 4.20 2.39 -11.52
N LEU A 106 3.03 2.97 -11.81
CA LEU A 106 2.13 3.45 -10.76
C LEU A 106 1.62 2.31 -9.88
N GLU A 107 1.23 1.19 -10.48
CA GLU A 107 0.82 -0.03 -9.76
C GLU A 107 1.94 -0.52 -8.83
N TYR A 108 3.17 -0.60 -9.34
CA TYR A 108 4.34 -0.99 -8.56
C TYR A 108 4.55 -0.06 -7.35
N LEU A 109 4.60 1.25 -7.56
CA LEU A 109 4.83 2.22 -6.48
C LEU A 109 3.71 2.21 -5.44
N ILE A 110 2.45 2.07 -5.88
CA ILE A 110 1.29 1.91 -4.99
C ILE A 110 1.43 0.63 -4.16
N GLN A 111 1.79 -0.50 -4.78
CA GLN A 111 1.99 -1.76 -4.07
C GLN A 111 3.12 -1.69 -3.04
N GLU A 112 4.26 -1.11 -3.39
CA GLU A 112 5.38 -0.91 -2.46
C GLU A 112 4.98 -0.03 -1.27
N LEU A 113 4.17 1.01 -1.50
CA LEU A 113 3.72 1.89 -0.44
C LEU A 113 2.66 1.22 0.46
N MET A 114 1.76 0.41 -0.12
CA MET A 114 0.84 -0.44 0.65
C MET A 114 1.62 -1.43 1.52
N ALA A 115 2.60 -2.13 0.93
CA ALA A 115 3.45 -3.08 1.63
C ALA A 115 4.22 -2.41 2.79
N SER A 116 4.80 -1.24 2.53
CA SER A 116 5.51 -0.44 3.53
C SER A 116 4.62 -0.05 4.71
N LYS A 117 3.39 0.43 4.45
CA LYS A 117 2.40 0.73 5.49
C LYS A 117 2.02 -0.50 6.32
N ILE A 118 1.87 -1.67 5.67
CA ILE A 118 1.56 -2.93 6.36
C ILE A 118 2.71 -3.40 7.24
N ILE A 119 3.95 -3.31 6.75
CA ILE A 119 5.14 -3.67 7.51
C ILE A 119 5.26 -2.75 8.72
N GLU A 120 5.07 -1.44 8.54
CA GLU A 120 5.11 -0.47 9.63
C GLU A 120 4.05 -0.77 10.70
N ALA A 121 2.80 -1.01 10.29
CA ALA A 121 1.71 -1.35 11.21
C ALA A 121 1.94 -2.65 11.99
N LYS A 122 2.83 -3.54 11.49
CA LYS A 122 3.22 -4.79 12.14
C LYS A 122 4.50 -4.68 12.96
N LYS A 123 5.22 -3.54 12.93
CA LYS A 123 6.42 -3.38 13.76
C LYS A 123 6.00 -3.47 15.24
N PRO A 124 6.67 -4.30 16.05
CA PRO A 124 6.41 -4.34 17.48
C PRO A 124 6.65 -2.94 18.06
N ASP A 125 5.75 -2.47 18.93
CA ASP A 125 5.99 -1.25 19.70
C ASP A 125 7.37 -1.36 20.37
N ALA A 126 8.29 -0.47 20.00
CA ALA A 126 9.63 -0.43 20.58
C ALA A 126 9.62 -0.20 22.12
N GLY A 127 8.45 0.05 22.70
CA GLY A 127 8.21 0.17 24.13
C GLY A 127 7.79 -1.12 24.87
N SER A 128 7.54 -2.26 24.21
CA SER A 128 7.17 -3.49 24.93
C SER A 128 8.41 -4.17 25.53
N LYS A 129 8.81 -3.68 26.71
CA LYS A 129 9.89 -4.27 27.51
C LYS A 129 9.70 -5.78 27.67
N LEU A 130 10.78 -6.50 27.42
CA LEU A 130 11.03 -7.90 27.82
C LEU A 130 10.36 -8.23 29.15
N GLN A 131 9.23 -8.93 29.09
CA GLN A 131 8.81 -9.81 30.18
C GLN A 131 8.86 -11.23 29.67
N VAL A 132 9.66 -12.05 30.34
CA VAL A 132 9.62 -13.50 30.22
C VAL A 132 8.27 -13.94 30.76
N THR A 133 7.29 -14.02 29.88
CA THR A 133 5.98 -14.58 30.16
C THR A 133 5.73 -15.60 29.06
N ILE A 134 5.24 -16.78 29.45
CA ILE A 134 4.87 -17.93 28.60
C ILE A 134 4.60 -17.46 27.18
N HIS A 135 5.40 -17.91 26.20
CA HIS A 135 5.26 -17.53 24.79
C HIS A 135 3.92 -18.05 24.25
N GLU A 136 2.86 -17.31 24.54
CA GLU A 136 1.63 -17.33 23.78
C GLU A 136 2.01 -16.97 22.35
N SER A 137 1.66 -17.82 21.38
CA SER A 137 1.88 -17.47 19.98
C SER A 137 1.05 -16.23 19.63
N ASP A 138 1.52 -15.42 18.68
CA ASP A 138 0.77 -14.25 18.20
C ASP A 138 -0.66 -14.63 17.78
N THR A 139 -0.82 -15.83 17.20
CA THR A 139 -2.12 -16.40 16.87
C THR A 139 -3.00 -16.63 18.10
N ALA A 140 -2.46 -17.21 19.17
CA ALA A 140 -3.21 -17.46 20.40
C ALA A 140 -3.60 -16.14 21.09
N LYS A 141 -2.67 -15.17 21.13
CA LYS A 141 -2.92 -13.83 21.66
C LYS A 141 -4.02 -13.12 20.89
N CYS A 142 -3.93 -13.08 19.55
CA CYS A 142 -4.97 -12.49 18.70
C CYS A 142 -6.34 -13.14 18.92
N LEU A 143 -6.41 -14.47 19.05
CA LEU A 143 -7.68 -15.17 19.30
C LEU A 143 -8.26 -14.84 20.67
N LYS A 144 -7.40 -14.71 21.69
CA LYS A 144 -7.80 -14.30 23.03
C LYS A 144 -8.31 -12.86 23.04
N ASP A 145 -7.55 -11.93 22.47
CA ASP A 145 -7.91 -10.51 22.40
C ASP A 145 -9.22 -10.32 21.61
N MET A 146 -9.40 -11.05 20.50
CA MET A 146 -10.64 -11.06 19.73
C MET A 146 -11.82 -11.62 20.54
N SER A 147 -11.60 -12.69 21.31
CA SER A 147 -12.63 -13.26 22.19
C SER A 147 -13.06 -12.26 23.27
N ILE A 148 -12.11 -11.53 23.86
CA ILE A 148 -12.37 -10.47 24.84
C ILE A 148 -13.14 -9.31 24.19
N ALA A 149 -12.67 -8.82 23.03
CA ALA A 149 -13.28 -7.70 22.32
C ALA A 149 -14.71 -8.00 21.83
N LEU A 150 -14.98 -9.25 21.45
CA LEU A 150 -16.32 -9.72 21.08
C LEU A 150 -17.16 -10.14 22.30
N GLU A 151 -16.67 -9.88 23.51
CA GLU A 151 -17.33 -10.18 24.79
C GLU A 151 -17.73 -11.65 24.93
N PHE A 152 -16.86 -12.57 24.47
CA PHE A 152 -17.01 -13.98 24.80
C PHE A 152 -16.63 -14.21 26.26
N GLY A 153 -17.50 -14.92 26.97
CA GLY A 153 -17.14 -15.48 28.27
C GLY A 153 -16.05 -16.54 28.14
N LYS A 154 -15.47 -16.94 29.29
CA LYS A 154 -14.49 -18.04 29.34
C LYS A 154 -15.08 -19.27 28.64
N PRO A 155 -14.39 -19.85 27.64
CA PRO A 155 -14.90 -21.03 26.94
C PRO A 155 -15.06 -22.21 27.91
N PRO A 156 -16.09 -23.06 27.75
CA PRO A 156 -16.22 -24.28 28.52
C PRO A 156 -15.04 -25.23 28.26
N ASP A 157 -14.61 -25.98 29.28
CA ASP A 157 -13.50 -26.94 29.15
C ASP A 157 -13.77 -28.07 28.12
N THR A 158 -15.03 -28.26 27.73
CA THR A 158 -15.48 -29.27 26.77
C THR A 158 -15.57 -28.77 25.32
N ILE A 159 -15.32 -27.48 25.08
CA ILE A 159 -15.46 -26.90 23.74
C ILE A 159 -14.35 -27.39 22.80
N THR A 160 -14.70 -27.76 21.58
CA THR A 160 -13.70 -28.06 20.54
C THR A 160 -13.24 -26.78 19.87
N ALA A 161 -12.03 -26.80 19.29
CA ALA A 161 -11.52 -25.68 18.51
C ALA A 161 -12.51 -25.26 17.39
N GLY A 162 -13.05 -26.23 16.63
CA GLY A 162 -14.01 -25.93 15.57
C GLY A 162 -15.30 -25.25 16.07
N GLN A 163 -15.83 -25.66 17.23
CA GLN A 163 -16.98 -25.01 17.83
C GLN A 163 -16.67 -23.58 18.29
N LEU A 164 -15.48 -23.35 18.84
CA LEU A 164 -15.01 -22.02 19.21
C LEU A 164 -14.90 -21.10 17.99
N PHE A 165 -14.23 -21.55 16.93
CA PHE A 165 -14.06 -20.79 15.68
C PHE A 165 -15.40 -20.49 15.00
N ASN A 166 -16.32 -21.45 14.93
CA ASN A 166 -17.65 -21.23 14.35
C ASN A 166 -18.44 -20.15 15.13
N LYS A 167 -18.35 -20.15 16.46
CA LYS A 167 -19.01 -19.13 17.30
C LYS A 167 -18.36 -17.76 17.11
N LEU A 168 -17.03 -17.69 17.12
CA LEU A 168 -16.27 -16.47 16.86
C LEU A 168 -16.65 -15.88 15.49
N GLN A 169 -16.61 -16.70 14.44
CA GLN A 169 -16.96 -16.28 13.07
C GLN A 169 -18.40 -15.76 12.99
N GLY A 170 -19.36 -16.44 13.61
CA GLY A 170 -20.75 -16.01 13.63
C GLY A 170 -20.94 -14.65 14.31
N LYS A 171 -20.31 -14.44 15.48
CA LYS A 171 -20.40 -13.18 16.21
C LYS A 171 -19.66 -12.05 15.49
N LEU A 172 -18.47 -12.33 14.96
CA LEU A 172 -17.71 -11.39 14.16
C LEU A 172 -18.51 -10.92 12.94
N LYS A 173 -19.14 -11.84 12.20
CA LYS A 173 -19.99 -11.49 11.05
C LYS A 173 -21.13 -10.57 11.47
N THR A 174 -21.79 -10.86 12.60
CA THR A 174 -22.86 -10.02 13.14
C THR A 174 -22.36 -8.61 13.45
N VAL A 175 -21.25 -8.51 14.20
CA VAL A 175 -20.65 -7.22 14.57
C VAL A 175 -20.25 -6.43 13.34
N VAL A 176 -19.54 -7.05 12.40
CA VAL A 176 -19.11 -6.44 11.12
C VAL A 176 -20.31 -5.92 10.32
N THR A 177 -21.41 -6.67 10.24
CA THR A 177 -22.60 -6.22 9.52
C THR A 177 -23.36 -5.09 10.22
N SER A 178 -23.23 -4.97 11.54
CA SER A 178 -23.91 -3.95 12.34
C SER A 178 -23.08 -2.69 12.61
N ALA A 179 -21.77 -2.76 12.40
CA ALA A 179 -20.87 -1.65 12.69
C ALA A 179 -21.06 -0.51 11.67
N PRO A 180 -20.90 0.75 12.10
CA PRO A 180 -20.79 1.89 11.19
C PRO A 180 -19.69 1.65 10.15
N LYS A 181 -19.96 1.98 8.88
CA LYS A 181 -19.00 1.80 7.78
C LYS A 181 -17.69 2.54 8.04
N ASP A 182 -17.74 3.64 8.78
CA ASP A 182 -16.58 4.47 9.10
C ASP A 182 -15.61 3.79 10.10
N LEU A 183 -16.06 2.74 10.80
CA LEU A 183 -15.22 1.95 11.72
C LEU A 183 -14.61 0.71 11.08
N ILE A 184 -15.09 0.31 9.90
CA ILE A 184 -14.54 -0.82 9.15
C ILE A 184 -13.69 -0.25 8.02
N GLY A 185 -12.38 -0.20 8.25
CA GLY A 185 -11.42 0.20 7.23
C GLY A 185 -11.53 -0.68 5.99
N LYS A 186 -11.41 -0.07 4.81
CA LYS A 186 -11.26 -0.82 3.57
C LYS A 186 -9.89 -1.53 3.58
N PRO A 187 -9.81 -2.79 3.12
CA PRO A 187 -8.53 -3.45 3.00
C PRO A 187 -7.64 -2.64 2.06
N LEU A 188 -6.40 -2.36 2.51
CA LEU A 188 -5.44 -1.65 1.68
C LEU A 188 -5.08 -2.49 0.44
N ILE A 189 -4.97 -3.82 0.60
CA ILE A 189 -4.73 -4.74 -0.51
C ILE A 189 -6.07 -5.21 -1.09
N ILE A 190 -6.35 -4.84 -2.34
CA ILE A 190 -7.48 -5.33 -3.12
C ILE A 190 -6.97 -6.45 -4.03
N GLU A 191 -7.72 -7.55 -4.15
CA GLU A 191 -7.34 -8.85 -4.76
C GLU A 191 -7.06 -8.83 -6.29
N ARG A 192 -6.73 -7.68 -6.89
CA ARG A 192 -6.50 -7.51 -8.33
C ARG A 192 -5.04 -7.22 -8.73
N CYS A 193 -4.09 -7.57 -7.89
CA CYS A 193 -2.65 -7.36 -8.17
C CYS A 193 -1.87 -8.65 -8.46
N CYS A 194 -2.52 -9.74 -8.89
CA CYS A 194 -1.86 -10.95 -9.40
C CYS A 194 -2.49 -11.41 -10.71
#